data_AF-A0AAE3XIW3-F1
#
_entry.id   AF-A0AAE3XIW3-F1
#
_cell.length_a   1.000
_cell.length_b   1.000
_cell.length_c   1.000
_cell.angle_alpha   90.00
_cell.angle_beta   90.00
_cell.angle_gamma   90.00
#
_symmetry.space_group_name_H-M   'P 1'
#
loop_
_entity.id
_entity.type
_entity.pdbx_description
1 polymer ?
#
loop_
_entity_poly.entity_id
_entity_poly.type
_entity_poly.pdbx_seq_one_letter_code
_entity_poly.pdbx_strand_id
1 'polypeptide(L)'
;MGKDLAKVKHTFFFCEGGSCKKAGATEVIRSSRAYLRNNGLWNKAHTVKTHCNGRCEDAPTCVIYPGNHWHKNLTKDSVVEVIKGHVGDDSLDDKHLLFKESWTSIKSDNERKPIKPKPFELKIDHQYGEVYATKGFASDQYLHPLFLFLKNCKSNSGFSLADGRVLHFRHLQEVNYNAPYALQLIFENVNTPLEVIIGVLPKSIDKSFWERKITSAEYIQTADQDQRIIRLSNKNGQWIGSVELDNSDEELWNYCQEIQLLGTYLNKSIEVK
;
A
#
# COMPACT_ATOMS: atom_id res chain seq x y z
N MET A 1 21.90 -26.32 3.72
CA MET A 1 23.02 -25.80 4.53
C MET A 1 22.89 -24.27 4.58
N GLY A 2 22.77 -23.69 5.77
CA GLY A 2 22.59 -22.23 5.94
C GLY A 2 23.89 -21.44 5.72
N LYS A 3 23.79 -20.13 5.45
CA LYS A 3 24.97 -19.26 5.40
C LYS A 3 25.38 -18.88 6.83
N ASP A 4 26.66 -18.99 7.14
CA ASP A 4 27.23 -18.50 8.40
C ASP A 4 27.28 -16.97 8.38
N LEU A 5 26.28 -16.34 9.01
CA LEU A 5 26.13 -14.89 9.00
C LEU A 5 27.22 -14.17 9.83
N ALA A 6 27.92 -14.86 10.74
CA ALA A 6 29.01 -14.26 11.51
C ALA A 6 30.23 -13.88 10.63
N LYS A 7 30.33 -14.47 9.43
CA LYS A 7 31.39 -14.15 8.44
C LYS A 7 30.98 -13.10 7.41
N VAL A 8 29.71 -12.70 7.40
CA VAL A 8 29.16 -11.74 6.44
C VAL A 8 29.56 -10.33 6.86
N LYS A 9 30.25 -9.62 5.96
CA LYS A 9 30.59 -8.20 6.12
C LYS A 9 29.53 -7.29 5.52
N HIS A 10 28.90 -7.72 4.41
CA HIS A 10 27.90 -6.93 3.70
C HIS A 10 26.65 -7.74 3.36
N THR A 11 25.48 -7.15 3.54
CA THR A 11 24.21 -7.74 3.12
C THR A 11 23.52 -6.85 2.09
N PHE A 12 23.19 -7.45 0.95
CA PHE A 12 22.54 -6.81 -0.19
C PHE A 12 21.07 -7.26 -0.25
N PHE A 13 20.15 -6.32 -0.09
CA PHE A 13 18.71 -6.53 -0.16
C PHE A 13 18.20 -6.04 -1.50
N PHE A 14 17.99 -6.97 -2.44
CA PHE A 14 17.53 -6.65 -3.79
C PHE A 14 16.02 -6.72 -3.89
N CYS A 15 15.40 -5.62 -4.34
CA CYS A 15 13.96 -5.59 -4.59
C CYS A 15 13.60 -6.43 -5.82
N GLU A 16 12.74 -7.43 -5.64
CA GLU A 16 12.10 -8.20 -6.71
C GLU A 16 10.59 -7.92 -6.78
N GLY A 17 10.16 -6.78 -6.23
CA GLY A 17 8.79 -6.27 -6.39
C GLY A 17 8.43 -6.01 -7.86
N GLY A 18 7.13 -5.87 -8.17
CA GLY A 18 6.63 -5.83 -9.55
C GLY A 18 7.32 -4.83 -10.48
N SER A 19 7.60 -3.61 -10.00
CA SER A 19 8.31 -2.57 -10.79
C SER A 19 9.77 -2.91 -11.01
N CYS A 20 10.49 -3.34 -9.95
CA CYS A 20 11.89 -3.76 -10.06
C CYS A 20 12.07 -4.98 -10.95
N LYS A 21 11.16 -5.97 -10.86
CA LYS A 21 11.17 -7.14 -11.73
C LYS A 21 10.99 -6.76 -13.20
N LYS A 22 10.06 -5.84 -13.52
CA LYS A 22 9.88 -5.31 -14.88
C LYS A 22 11.10 -4.53 -15.37
N ALA A 23 11.81 -3.87 -14.47
CA ALA A 23 13.02 -3.09 -14.75
C ALA A 23 14.32 -3.95 -14.78
N GLY A 24 14.22 -5.28 -14.72
CA GLY A 24 15.39 -6.17 -14.86
C GLY A 24 16.08 -6.58 -13.55
N ALA A 25 15.39 -6.51 -12.40
CA ALA A 25 15.96 -6.92 -11.11
C ALA A 25 16.42 -8.39 -11.08
N THR A 26 15.80 -9.27 -11.89
CA THR A 26 16.17 -10.69 -11.93
C THR A 26 17.59 -10.85 -12.45
N GLU A 27 17.94 -10.12 -13.51
CA GLU A 27 19.26 -10.08 -14.14
C GLU A 27 20.29 -9.45 -13.20
N VAL A 28 19.92 -8.33 -12.55
CA VAL A 28 20.74 -7.68 -11.50
C VAL A 28 21.14 -8.70 -10.43
N ILE A 29 20.17 -9.40 -9.83
CA ILE A 29 20.43 -10.36 -8.75
C ILE A 29 21.30 -11.53 -9.24
N ARG A 30 21.05 -12.04 -10.46
CA ARG A 30 21.84 -13.12 -11.05
C ARG A 30 23.29 -12.70 -11.25
N SER A 31 23.54 -11.53 -11.82
CA SER A 31 24.88 -10.99 -12.01
C SER A 31 25.60 -10.76 -10.69
N SER A 32 24.93 -10.20 -9.69
CA SER A 32 25.49 -10.02 -8.34
C SER A 32 25.95 -11.34 -7.74
N ARG A 33 25.09 -12.37 -7.79
CA ARG A 33 25.40 -13.69 -7.21
C ARG A 33 26.52 -14.39 -7.97
N ALA A 34 26.53 -14.30 -9.30
CA ALA A 34 27.60 -14.85 -10.12
C ALA A 34 28.95 -14.20 -9.79
N TYR A 35 29.00 -12.87 -9.72
CA TYR A 35 30.21 -12.13 -9.36
C TYR A 35 30.73 -12.53 -7.97
N LEU A 36 29.86 -12.51 -6.95
CA LEU A 36 30.25 -12.88 -5.58
C LEU A 36 30.78 -14.32 -5.48
N ARG A 37 30.21 -15.25 -6.25
CA ARG A 37 30.63 -16.66 -6.26
C ARG A 37 31.99 -16.81 -6.94
N ASN A 38 32.15 -16.25 -8.14
CA ASN A 38 33.33 -16.44 -8.97
C ASN A 38 34.58 -15.72 -8.41
N ASN A 39 34.39 -14.72 -7.55
CA ASN A 39 35.49 -13.99 -6.90
C ASN A 39 35.76 -14.44 -5.45
N GLY A 40 35.20 -15.56 -5.00
CA GLY A 40 35.42 -16.07 -3.64
C GLY A 40 34.83 -15.20 -2.51
N LEU A 41 33.96 -14.25 -2.85
CA LEU A 41 33.32 -13.31 -1.92
C LEU A 41 32.04 -13.88 -1.29
N TRP A 42 31.57 -15.04 -1.75
CA TRP A 42 30.30 -15.63 -1.34
C TRP A 42 30.12 -15.78 0.18
N ASN A 43 31.18 -16.08 0.93
CA ASN A 43 31.09 -16.24 2.38
C ASN A 43 31.17 -14.91 3.15
N LYS A 44 31.65 -13.84 2.50
CA LYS A 44 31.79 -12.49 3.07
C LYS A 44 30.60 -11.58 2.74
N ALA A 45 29.74 -11.98 1.80
CA ALA A 45 28.57 -11.21 1.40
C ALA A 45 27.29 -12.06 1.45
N HIS A 46 26.17 -11.46 1.85
CA HIS A 46 24.85 -12.07 1.79
C HIS A 46 23.94 -11.35 0.80
N THR A 47 23.10 -12.10 0.10
CA THR A 47 22.13 -11.52 -0.84
C THR A 47 20.74 -11.99 -0.45
N VAL A 48 19.85 -11.06 -0.21
CA VAL A 48 18.45 -11.27 0.16
C VAL A 48 17.59 -10.76 -0.97
N LYS A 49 16.56 -11.52 -1.34
CA LYS A 49 15.51 -11.04 -2.23
C LYS A 49 14.39 -10.48 -1.37
N THR A 50 13.96 -9.26 -1.65
CA THR A 50 12.84 -8.60 -0.97
C THR A 50 11.67 -8.40 -1.93
N HIS A 51 10.48 -8.18 -1.38
CA HIS A 51 9.38 -7.58 -2.14
C HIS A 51 9.55 -6.06 -2.23
N CYS A 52 8.48 -5.32 -2.56
CA CYS A 52 8.53 -3.88 -2.74
C CYS A 52 9.16 -3.17 -1.53
N ASN A 53 10.17 -2.34 -1.78
CA ASN A 53 10.83 -1.50 -0.78
C ASN A 53 10.34 -0.04 -0.80
N GLY A 54 9.21 0.25 -1.47
CA GLY A 54 8.60 1.59 -1.49
C GLY A 54 9.21 2.59 -2.46
N ARG A 55 10.22 2.20 -3.25
CA ARG A 55 10.91 3.05 -4.24
C ARG A 55 10.75 2.51 -5.66
N CYS A 56 9.51 2.50 -6.15
CA CYS A 56 9.18 1.92 -7.46
C CYS A 56 9.68 2.75 -8.64
N GLU A 57 9.79 4.07 -8.46
CA GLU A 57 10.27 5.09 -9.39
C GLU A 57 11.78 5.05 -9.63
N ASP A 58 12.52 4.38 -8.74
CA ASP A 58 13.99 4.22 -8.76
C ASP A 58 14.43 2.80 -9.16
N ALA A 59 13.49 1.99 -9.65
CA ALA A 59 13.69 0.59 -9.95
C ALA A 59 14.77 0.33 -11.04
N PRO A 60 15.58 -0.74 -10.93
CA PRO A 60 15.71 -1.66 -9.80
C PRO A 60 16.51 -1.08 -8.63
N THR A 61 16.09 -1.40 -7.40
CA THR A 61 16.74 -0.92 -6.18
C THR A 61 17.44 -2.02 -5.38
N CYS A 62 18.48 -1.63 -4.65
CA CYS A 62 19.18 -2.49 -3.70
C CYS A 62 19.54 -1.70 -2.44
N VAL A 63 19.29 -2.26 -1.25
CA VAL A 63 19.76 -1.70 0.03
C VAL A 63 20.97 -2.49 0.49
N ILE A 64 22.04 -1.81 0.87
CA ILE A 64 23.30 -2.44 1.30
C ILE A 64 23.60 -2.03 2.74
N TYR A 65 23.81 -3.03 3.58
CA TYR A 65 24.24 -2.87 4.97
C TYR A 65 25.66 -3.43 5.16
N PRO A 66 26.48 -2.82 6.04
CA PRO A 66 26.18 -1.64 6.89
C PRO A 66 26.13 -0.28 6.14
N GLY A 67 25.72 0.78 6.84
CA GLY A 67 25.69 2.17 6.34
C GLY A 67 24.41 2.60 5.61
N ASN A 68 23.43 1.71 5.50
CA ASN A 68 22.11 2.00 4.93
C ASN A 68 22.20 2.66 3.54
N HIS A 69 22.98 2.06 2.64
CA HIS A 69 23.19 2.57 1.29
C HIS A 69 22.07 2.08 0.36
N TRP A 70 21.26 3.00 -0.14
CA TRP A 70 20.24 2.69 -1.14
C TRP A 70 20.77 2.98 -2.52
N HIS A 71 20.65 2.01 -3.41
CA HIS A 71 20.99 2.13 -4.82
C HIS A 71 19.75 2.12 -5.70
N LYS A 72 19.81 2.84 -6.82
CA LYS A 72 18.75 3.02 -7.82
C LYS A 72 19.22 2.68 -9.23
N ASN A 73 18.26 2.44 -10.12
CA ASN A 73 18.47 2.27 -11.56
C ASN A 73 19.56 1.23 -11.88
N LEU A 74 19.59 0.14 -11.10
CA LEU A 74 20.63 -0.88 -11.25
C LEU A 74 20.43 -1.71 -12.52
N THR A 75 21.54 -1.98 -13.21
CA THR A 75 21.60 -2.92 -14.33
C THR A 75 22.49 -4.10 -13.94
N LYS A 76 22.50 -5.13 -14.79
CA LYS A 76 23.39 -6.29 -14.64
C LYS A 76 24.87 -5.91 -14.53
N ASP A 77 25.27 -4.78 -15.12
CA ASP A 77 26.65 -4.31 -15.17
C ASP A 77 26.93 -3.34 -14.02
N SER A 78 26.05 -2.36 -13.78
CA SER A 78 26.28 -1.38 -12.71
C SER A 78 26.25 -2.01 -11.31
N VAL A 79 25.49 -3.09 -11.12
CA VAL A 79 25.48 -3.80 -9.83
C VAL A 79 26.82 -4.46 -9.51
N VAL A 80 27.61 -4.85 -10.51
CA VAL A 80 28.95 -5.40 -10.29
C VAL A 80 29.88 -4.32 -9.78
N GLU A 81 29.83 -3.12 -10.36
CA GLU A 81 30.59 -1.96 -9.89
C GLU A 81 30.18 -1.53 -8.48
N VAL A 82 28.88 -1.56 -8.17
CA VAL A 82 28.39 -1.31 -6.81
C VAL A 82 28.95 -2.35 -5.82
N ILE A 83 28.96 -3.64 -6.16
CA ILE A 83 29.51 -4.67 -5.27
C ILE A 83 31.01 -4.49 -5.05
N LYS A 84 31.77 -4.14 -6.10
CA LYS A 84 33.20 -3.84 -5.99
C LYS A 84 33.46 -2.71 -5.01
N GLY A 85 32.72 -1.60 -5.09
CA GLY A 85 32.91 -0.48 -4.17
C GLY A 85 32.53 -0.78 -2.72
N HIS A 86 31.60 -1.72 -2.47
CA HIS A 86 31.22 -2.10 -1.10
C HIS A 86 32.10 -3.20 -0.51
N VAL A 87 32.51 -4.18 -1.31
CA VAL A 87 33.17 -5.41 -0.82
C VAL A 87 34.66 -5.46 -1.17
N GLY A 88 35.09 -4.74 -2.21
CA GLY A 88 36.48 -4.58 -2.61
C GLY A 88 37.10 -3.30 -2.07
N ASP A 89 38.24 -2.92 -2.64
CA ASP A 89 39.02 -1.73 -2.26
C ASP A 89 38.74 -0.53 -3.18
N ASP A 90 37.80 -0.67 -4.12
CA ASP A 90 37.44 0.37 -5.09
C ASP A 90 36.63 1.49 -4.44
N SER A 91 36.78 2.73 -4.92
CA SER A 91 35.96 3.85 -4.46
C SER A 91 34.50 3.66 -4.87
N LEU A 92 33.57 3.86 -3.94
CA LEU A 92 32.13 3.85 -4.20
C LEU A 92 31.74 4.97 -5.19
N ASP A 93 31.18 4.58 -6.34
CA ASP A 93 30.58 5.53 -7.28
C ASP A 93 29.20 6.00 -6.78
N ASP A 94 29.03 7.32 -6.67
CA ASP A 94 27.79 7.97 -6.24
C ASP A 94 26.70 7.96 -7.33
N LYS A 95 27.01 7.59 -8.57
CA LYS A 95 26.07 7.61 -9.71
C LYS A 95 24.77 6.85 -9.45
N HIS A 96 24.86 5.68 -8.82
CA HIS A 96 23.72 4.83 -8.52
C HIS A 96 23.20 5.00 -7.09
N LEU A 97 23.79 5.89 -6.30
CA LEU A 97 23.41 6.08 -4.91
C LEU A 97 22.15 6.97 -4.81
N LEU A 98 21.07 6.39 -4.28
CA LEU A 98 19.81 7.08 -3.97
C LEU A 98 19.88 7.74 -2.59
N PHE A 99 20.45 7.06 -1.60
CA PHE A 99 20.53 7.54 -0.23
C PHE A 99 21.66 6.86 0.54
N LYS A 100 22.22 7.55 1.53
CA LYS A 100 23.05 6.97 2.59
C LYS A 100 22.77 7.68 3.91
N GLU A 101 23.04 7.01 5.02
CA GLU A 101 22.69 7.47 6.38
C GLU A 101 23.13 8.91 6.70
N SER A 102 24.26 9.38 6.15
CA SER A 102 24.76 10.74 6.38
C SER A 102 24.03 11.83 5.58
N TRP A 103 23.00 11.50 4.80
CA TRP A 103 22.26 12.46 3.97
C TRP A 103 20.94 12.86 4.62
N THR A 104 20.51 14.10 4.37
CA THR A 104 19.21 14.64 4.81
C THR A 104 18.12 14.53 3.75
N SER A 105 18.50 14.20 2.51
CA SER A 105 17.58 14.03 1.38
C SER A 105 18.05 12.91 0.46
N ILE A 106 17.09 12.36 -0.29
CA ILE A 106 17.35 11.35 -1.31
C ILE A 106 17.72 12.01 -2.65
N LYS A 107 18.46 11.30 -3.49
CA LYS A 107 18.78 11.68 -4.87
C LYS A 107 17.96 10.83 -5.84
N SER A 108 16.67 11.10 -5.97
CA SER A 108 15.82 10.44 -6.98
C SER A 108 15.77 11.27 -8.27
N ASP A 109 15.81 10.61 -9.43
CA ASP A 109 15.63 11.28 -10.72
C ASP A 109 14.14 11.39 -11.10
N ASN A 110 13.27 10.66 -10.40
CA ASN A 110 11.86 10.49 -10.72
C ASN A 110 10.97 10.68 -9.49
N GLU A 111 11.33 11.59 -8.59
CA GLU A 111 10.62 11.78 -7.33
C GLU A 111 9.15 12.15 -7.56
N ARG A 112 8.25 11.38 -6.95
CA ARG A 112 6.81 11.59 -7.07
C ARG A 112 6.31 12.39 -5.90
N LYS A 113 5.48 13.40 -6.18
CA LYS A 113 4.79 14.13 -5.12
C LYS A 113 3.86 13.18 -4.36
N PRO A 114 3.80 13.26 -3.02
CA PRO A 114 2.80 12.53 -2.25
C PRO A 114 1.40 12.82 -2.78
N ILE A 115 0.62 11.77 -3.03
CA ILE A 115 -0.78 11.91 -3.36
C ILE A 115 -1.51 12.21 -2.05
N LYS A 116 -2.30 13.30 -2.05
CA LYS A 116 -3.18 13.64 -0.94
C LYS A 116 -4.64 13.59 -1.44
N PRO A 117 -5.59 13.20 -0.57
CA PRO A 117 -7.00 13.41 -0.84
C PRO A 117 -7.27 14.87 -1.19
N LYS A 118 -8.22 15.08 -2.09
CA LYS A 118 -8.71 16.44 -2.39
C LYS A 118 -9.54 16.95 -1.21
N PRO A 119 -9.70 18.26 -1.05
CA PRO A 119 -10.70 18.81 -0.13
C PRO A 119 -12.09 18.21 -0.40
N PHE A 120 -12.95 18.22 0.62
CA PHE A 120 -14.35 17.90 0.44
C PHE A 120 -15.00 18.88 -0.55
N GLU A 121 -15.77 18.36 -1.50
CA GLU A 121 -16.52 19.13 -2.50
C GLU A 121 -18.02 18.94 -2.24
N LEU A 122 -18.78 20.04 -2.23
CA LEU A 122 -20.24 20.02 -2.20
C LEU A 122 -20.77 19.53 -3.55
N LYS A 123 -21.62 18.51 -3.54
CA LYS A 123 -22.25 17.96 -4.75
C LYS A 123 -23.62 17.37 -4.45
N ILE A 124 -24.42 17.20 -5.51
CA ILE A 124 -25.67 16.44 -5.43
C ILE A 124 -25.37 14.97 -5.74
N ASP A 125 -25.59 14.13 -4.74
CA ASP A 125 -25.53 12.68 -4.82
C ASP A 125 -26.91 12.08 -5.10
N HIS A 126 -26.96 11.12 -6.02
CA HIS A 126 -28.21 10.45 -6.41
C HIS A 126 -28.93 9.71 -5.27
N GLN A 127 -28.19 9.23 -4.26
CA GLN A 127 -28.74 8.44 -3.17
C GLN A 127 -28.97 9.28 -1.90
N TYR A 128 -28.06 10.22 -1.63
CA TYR A 128 -28.03 10.96 -0.37
C TYR A 128 -28.38 12.45 -0.50
N GLY A 129 -28.76 12.91 -1.70
CA GLY A 129 -29.09 14.32 -1.93
C GLY A 129 -27.87 15.21 -1.86
N GLU A 130 -27.97 16.35 -1.17
CA GLU A 130 -26.84 17.28 -1.05
C GLU A 130 -25.80 16.75 -0.05
N VAL A 131 -24.55 16.60 -0.50
CA VAL A 131 -23.47 16.02 0.31
C VAL A 131 -22.15 16.74 0.11
N TYR A 132 -21.31 16.69 1.13
CA TYR A 132 -19.88 16.95 1.01
C TYR A 132 -19.14 15.62 0.83
N ALA A 133 -18.32 15.51 -0.22
CA ALA A 133 -17.61 14.27 -0.51
C ALA A 133 -16.13 14.49 -0.86
N THR A 134 -15.30 13.52 -0.50
CA THR A 134 -13.90 13.40 -0.96
C THR A 134 -13.52 11.95 -1.22
N LYS A 135 -12.42 11.72 -1.94
CA LYS A 135 -11.89 10.39 -2.20
C LYS A 135 -10.66 10.12 -1.35
N GLY A 136 -10.75 9.03 -0.57
CA GLY A 136 -9.60 8.44 0.10
C GLY A 136 -8.91 7.40 -0.80
N PHE A 137 -8.18 6.50 -0.16
CA PHE A 137 -7.46 5.43 -0.84
C PHE A 137 -8.18 4.09 -0.69
N ALA A 138 -8.12 3.27 -1.73
CA ALA A 138 -8.80 1.96 -1.78
C ALA A 138 -7.83 0.78 -1.87
N SER A 139 -6.53 0.99 -1.65
CA SER A 139 -5.58 -0.12 -1.60
C SER A 139 -5.75 -0.90 -0.29
N ASP A 140 -5.18 -2.10 -0.26
CA ASP A 140 -5.12 -2.92 0.94
C ASP A 140 -4.45 -2.23 2.13
N GLN A 141 -3.46 -1.37 1.89
CA GLN A 141 -2.82 -0.55 2.93
C GLN A 141 -3.79 0.41 3.65
N TYR A 142 -4.97 0.68 3.09
CA TYR A 142 -5.98 1.56 3.68
C TYR A 142 -7.23 0.79 4.09
N LEU A 143 -7.77 -0.05 3.19
CA LEU A 143 -9.01 -0.78 3.46
C LEU A 143 -8.83 -1.90 4.50
N HIS A 144 -7.71 -2.62 4.52
CA HIS A 144 -7.50 -3.65 5.54
C HIS A 144 -7.42 -3.03 6.96
N PRO A 145 -6.62 -1.98 7.21
CA PRO A 145 -6.67 -1.25 8.48
C PRO A 145 -8.04 -0.67 8.82
N LEU A 146 -8.79 -0.14 7.85
CA LEU A 146 -10.15 0.37 8.07
C LEU A 146 -11.08 -0.71 8.64
N PHE A 147 -11.11 -1.89 8.03
CA PHE A 147 -11.95 -2.99 8.51
C PHE A 147 -11.47 -3.57 9.86
N LEU A 148 -10.15 -3.59 10.11
CA LEU A 148 -9.61 -3.93 11.44
C LEU A 148 -10.06 -2.92 12.50
N PHE A 149 -10.05 -1.62 12.16
CA PHE A 149 -10.48 -0.57 13.06
C PHE A 149 -12.00 -0.68 13.35
N LEU A 150 -12.82 -0.84 12.31
CA LEU A 150 -14.27 -1.05 12.43
C LEU A 150 -14.62 -2.27 13.32
N LYS A 151 -13.86 -3.37 13.19
CA LYS A 151 -14.00 -4.54 14.08
C LYS A 151 -13.76 -4.16 15.55
N ASN A 152 -12.74 -3.36 15.82
CA ASN A 152 -12.32 -3.05 17.19
C ASN A 152 -13.24 -2.05 17.89
N CYS A 153 -13.80 -1.07 17.15
CA CYS A 153 -14.71 -0.07 17.71
C CYS A 153 -16.08 -0.66 18.10
N LYS A 154 -16.49 -1.77 17.46
CA LYS A 154 -17.79 -2.42 17.68
C LYS A 154 -18.98 -1.46 17.62
N SER A 155 -18.88 -0.40 16.83
CA SER A 155 -19.92 0.60 16.68
C SER A 155 -21.15 0.04 15.98
N ASN A 156 -22.26 0.80 15.99
CA ASN A 156 -23.46 0.39 15.25
C ASN A 156 -23.33 0.60 13.74
N SER A 157 -22.15 1.04 13.26
CA SER A 157 -21.82 1.16 11.85
C SER A 157 -22.21 -0.12 11.10
N GLY A 158 -22.75 0.06 9.89
CA GLY A 158 -23.25 -1.01 9.05
C GLY A 158 -22.49 -1.12 7.74
N PHE A 159 -22.40 -2.32 7.17
CA PHE A 159 -21.94 -2.54 5.81
C PHE A 159 -23.12 -2.94 4.93
N SER A 160 -23.59 -1.99 4.12
CA SER A 160 -24.66 -2.16 3.15
C SER A 160 -24.10 -2.76 1.85
N LEU A 161 -24.72 -3.84 1.36
CA LEU A 161 -24.26 -4.64 0.22
C LEU A 161 -25.24 -4.62 -0.95
N ALA A 162 -24.75 -5.00 -2.14
CA ALA A 162 -25.54 -5.05 -3.38
C ALA A 162 -26.76 -5.99 -3.33
N ASP A 163 -26.76 -6.99 -2.45
CA ASP A 163 -27.87 -7.92 -2.26
C ASP A 163 -28.91 -7.44 -1.23
N GLY A 164 -28.79 -6.19 -0.76
CA GLY A 164 -29.70 -5.56 0.19
C GLY A 164 -29.42 -5.90 1.66
N ARG A 165 -28.44 -6.75 1.95
CA ARG A 165 -28.04 -7.02 3.33
C ARG A 165 -27.31 -5.82 3.93
N VAL A 166 -27.56 -5.59 5.22
CA VAL A 166 -26.79 -4.69 6.06
C VAL A 166 -26.16 -5.51 7.19
N LEU A 167 -24.83 -5.56 7.23
CA LEU A 167 -24.08 -6.29 8.25
C LEU A 167 -23.45 -5.30 9.24
N HIS A 168 -23.89 -5.31 10.51
CA HIS A 168 -23.35 -4.38 11.51
C HIS A 168 -22.01 -4.85 12.08
N PHE A 169 -21.04 -3.93 12.20
CA PHE A 169 -19.69 -4.23 12.65
C PHE A 169 -19.59 -4.66 14.11
N ARG A 170 -20.58 -4.35 14.95
CA ARG A 170 -20.72 -4.95 16.29
C ARG A 170 -20.78 -6.48 16.30
N HIS A 171 -21.17 -7.08 15.17
CA HIS A 171 -21.24 -8.53 14.96
C HIS A 171 -20.03 -9.09 14.18
N LEU A 172 -19.04 -8.25 13.83
CA LEU A 172 -17.83 -8.65 13.12
C LEU A 172 -16.83 -9.28 14.11
N GLN A 173 -16.56 -10.57 13.93
CA GLN A 173 -15.70 -11.36 14.81
C GLN A 173 -14.24 -11.36 14.32
N GLU A 174 -14.04 -11.52 13.01
CA GLU A 174 -12.70 -11.61 12.42
C GLU A 174 -12.57 -10.85 11.11
N VAL A 175 -11.35 -10.37 10.87
CA VAL A 175 -10.91 -9.70 9.66
C VAL A 175 -9.64 -10.40 9.22
N ASN A 176 -9.74 -11.25 8.21
CA ASN A 176 -8.66 -12.14 7.78
C ASN A 176 -8.21 -11.78 6.36
N TYR A 177 -6.92 -11.46 6.17
CA TYR A 177 -6.36 -11.14 4.86
C TYR A 177 -5.33 -12.18 4.38
N ASN A 178 -5.71 -13.45 4.51
CA ASN A 178 -4.88 -14.60 4.09
C ASN A 178 -5.31 -15.15 2.73
N ALA A 179 -6.56 -14.90 2.32
CA ALA A 179 -7.06 -15.33 1.02
C ALA A 179 -6.43 -14.49 -0.12
N PRO A 180 -6.11 -15.09 -1.28
CA PRO A 180 -5.56 -14.34 -2.39
C PRO A 180 -6.47 -13.17 -2.78
N TYR A 181 -5.95 -11.95 -2.65
CA TYR A 181 -6.58 -10.69 -3.04
C TYR A 181 -7.84 -10.27 -2.27
N ALA A 182 -8.41 -11.17 -1.46
CA ALA A 182 -9.69 -10.99 -0.77
C ALA A 182 -9.48 -10.83 0.73
N LEU A 183 -10.04 -9.77 1.29
CA LEU A 183 -10.23 -9.61 2.71
C LEU A 183 -11.51 -10.34 3.12
N GLN A 184 -11.41 -11.25 4.07
CA GLN A 184 -12.55 -12.02 4.59
C GLN A 184 -13.04 -11.39 5.89
N LEU A 185 -14.30 -10.98 5.90
CA LEU A 185 -15.01 -10.45 7.07
C LEU A 185 -15.95 -11.54 7.61
N ILE A 186 -15.71 -11.98 8.85
CA ILE A 186 -16.46 -13.07 9.48
C ILE A 186 -17.40 -12.48 10.52
N PHE A 187 -18.71 -12.53 10.24
CA PHE A 187 -19.75 -12.05 11.15
C PHE A 187 -20.40 -13.24 11.86
N GLU A 188 -20.73 -13.09 13.15
CA GLU A 188 -21.34 -14.17 13.95
C GLU A 188 -22.70 -14.65 13.41
N ASN A 189 -23.42 -13.75 12.73
CA ASN A 189 -24.78 -14.00 12.22
C ASN A 189 -24.79 -14.40 10.74
N VAL A 190 -23.63 -14.74 10.15
CA VAL A 190 -23.51 -15.09 8.73
C VAL A 190 -22.67 -16.36 8.56
N ASN A 191 -23.24 -17.38 7.92
CA ASN A 191 -22.60 -18.70 7.78
C ASN A 191 -21.37 -18.70 6.86
N THR A 192 -21.22 -17.70 5.99
CA THR A 192 -20.11 -17.61 5.03
C THR A 192 -19.37 -16.29 5.19
N PRO A 193 -18.02 -16.28 5.20
CA PRO A 193 -17.25 -15.04 5.21
C PRO A 193 -17.64 -14.13 4.05
N LEU A 194 -17.79 -12.84 4.33
CA LEU A 194 -17.95 -11.83 3.29
C LEU A 194 -16.58 -11.52 2.69
N GLU A 195 -16.45 -11.72 1.38
CA GLU A 195 -15.22 -11.43 0.65
C GLU A 195 -15.23 -10.02 0.06
N VAL A 196 -14.24 -9.22 0.46
CA VAL A 196 -14.00 -7.88 -0.08
C VAL A 196 -12.71 -7.89 -0.89
N ILE A 197 -12.80 -7.71 -2.20
CA ILE A 197 -11.64 -7.81 -3.09
C ILE A 197 -10.87 -6.48 -3.12
N ILE A 198 -9.73 -6.43 -2.42
CA ILE A 198 -8.91 -5.21 -2.25
C ILE A 198 -7.46 -5.37 -2.75
N GLY A 199 -7.01 -6.61 -2.94
CA GLY A 199 -5.63 -6.89 -3.34
C GLY A 199 -5.32 -6.61 -4.81
N VAL A 200 -4.02 -6.63 -5.14
CA VAL A 200 -3.55 -6.41 -6.51
C VAL A 200 -3.81 -7.66 -7.36
N LEU A 201 -4.73 -7.53 -8.33
CA LEU A 201 -5.08 -8.64 -9.23
C LEU A 201 -4.12 -8.71 -10.43
N PRO A 202 -3.63 -9.91 -10.80
CA PRO A 202 -2.96 -10.14 -12.06
C PRO A 202 -3.87 -9.86 -13.27
N LYS A 203 -3.27 -9.49 -14.40
CA LYS A 203 -4.00 -9.29 -15.66
C LYS A 203 -4.65 -10.58 -16.20
N SER A 204 -4.21 -11.74 -15.74
CA SER A 204 -4.73 -13.06 -16.14
C SER A 204 -6.03 -13.45 -15.43
N ILE A 205 -6.45 -12.71 -14.40
CA ILE A 205 -7.70 -12.96 -13.68
C ILE A 205 -8.90 -12.57 -14.55
N ASP A 206 -9.97 -13.35 -14.45
CA ASP A 206 -11.21 -13.15 -15.20
C ASP A 206 -11.84 -11.75 -14.96
N LYS A 207 -12.50 -11.23 -16.00
CA LYS A 207 -13.09 -9.88 -15.98
C LYS A 207 -14.21 -9.74 -14.94
N SER A 208 -15.04 -10.76 -14.74
CA SER A 208 -16.11 -10.71 -13.74
C SER A 208 -15.54 -10.59 -12.32
N PHE A 209 -14.39 -11.21 -12.06
CA PHE A 209 -13.70 -11.07 -10.77
C PHE A 209 -13.09 -9.67 -10.60
N TRP A 210 -12.56 -9.07 -11.68
CA TRP A 210 -12.10 -7.68 -11.67
C TRP A 210 -13.20 -6.67 -11.36
N GLU A 211 -14.45 -6.95 -11.76
CA GLU A 211 -15.60 -6.07 -11.50
C GLU A 211 -16.00 -6.06 -10.02
N ARG A 212 -15.63 -7.09 -9.24
CA ARG A 212 -15.80 -7.15 -7.78
C ARG A 212 -14.71 -6.40 -7.02
N LYS A 213 -13.61 -6.01 -7.67
CA LYS A 213 -12.49 -5.32 -7.02
C LYS A 213 -12.86 -3.89 -6.67
N ILE A 214 -12.70 -3.54 -5.40
CA ILE A 214 -12.78 -2.15 -4.95
C ILE A 214 -11.53 -1.41 -5.44
N THR A 215 -11.77 -0.27 -6.09
CA THR A 215 -10.71 0.62 -6.55
C THR A 215 -10.96 2.08 -6.15
N SER A 216 -12.11 2.38 -5.55
CA SER A 216 -12.48 3.71 -5.08
C SER A 216 -13.14 3.60 -3.71
N ALA A 217 -12.71 4.46 -2.79
CA ALA A 217 -13.34 4.70 -1.50
C ALA A 217 -13.67 6.19 -1.41
N GLU A 218 -14.94 6.53 -1.46
CA GLU A 218 -15.44 7.91 -1.37
C GLU A 218 -16.06 8.13 0.02
N TYR A 219 -15.58 9.14 0.73
CA TYR A 219 -16.04 9.53 2.05
C TYR A 219 -17.05 10.66 1.88
N ILE A 220 -18.24 10.47 2.41
CA ILE A 220 -19.41 11.31 2.19
C ILE A 220 -19.95 11.71 3.55
N GLN A 221 -20.31 12.99 3.69
CA GLN A 221 -21.12 13.50 4.79
C GLN A 221 -22.31 14.25 4.20
N THR A 222 -23.53 13.93 4.61
CA THR A 222 -24.73 14.65 4.16
C THR A 222 -24.70 16.10 4.64
N ALA A 223 -25.32 17.02 3.89
CA ALA A 223 -25.30 18.45 4.23
C ALA A 223 -26.03 18.77 5.55
N ASP A 224 -27.09 18.03 5.85
CA ASP A 224 -27.78 18.03 7.16
C ASP A 224 -26.93 17.43 8.30
N GLN A 225 -25.81 16.77 7.97
CA GLN A 225 -24.88 16.10 8.87
C GLN A 225 -25.43 14.86 9.57
N ASP A 226 -26.56 14.35 9.10
CA ASP A 226 -27.23 13.18 9.68
C ASP A 226 -26.63 11.85 9.24
N GLN A 227 -25.72 11.83 8.26
CA GLN A 227 -25.10 10.59 7.81
C GLN A 227 -23.64 10.79 7.37
N ARG A 228 -22.78 9.84 7.77
CA ARG A 228 -21.40 9.69 7.31
C ARG A 228 -21.25 8.33 6.62
N ILE A 229 -20.78 8.30 5.38
CA ILE A 229 -20.73 7.09 4.54
C ILE A 229 -19.36 6.93 3.89
N ILE A 230 -18.85 5.71 3.84
CA ILE A 230 -17.73 5.31 2.98
C ILE A 230 -18.28 4.46 1.85
N ARG A 231 -18.43 5.06 0.67
CA ARG A 231 -18.90 4.37 -0.54
C ARG A 231 -17.73 3.67 -1.21
N LEU A 232 -17.89 2.36 -1.44
CA LEU A 232 -16.90 1.51 -2.08
C LEU A 232 -17.37 1.15 -3.50
N SER A 233 -16.54 1.44 -4.49
CA SER A 233 -16.86 1.23 -5.91
C SER A 233 -15.72 0.58 -6.67
N ASN A 234 -16.06 -0.09 -7.77
CA ASN A 234 -15.09 -0.66 -8.69
C ASN A 234 -14.54 0.37 -9.69
N LYS A 235 -13.67 -0.08 -10.60
CA LYS A 235 -12.98 0.80 -11.57
C LYS A 235 -13.90 1.49 -12.56
N ASN A 236 -15.10 0.93 -12.76
CA ASN A 236 -16.13 1.48 -13.65
C ASN A 236 -17.09 2.43 -12.89
N GLY A 237 -16.85 2.68 -11.60
CA GLY A 237 -17.73 3.45 -10.74
C GLY A 237 -18.96 2.69 -10.25
N GLN A 238 -19.09 1.39 -10.54
CA GLN A 238 -20.20 0.59 -10.04
C GLN A 238 -20.07 0.41 -8.53
N TRP A 239 -21.18 0.57 -7.83
CA TRP A 239 -21.26 0.41 -6.39
C TRP A 239 -21.06 -1.06 -5.98
N ILE A 240 -20.16 -1.29 -5.02
CA ILE A 240 -19.92 -2.61 -4.42
C ILE A 240 -20.58 -2.71 -3.04
N GLY A 241 -20.51 -1.63 -2.26
CA GLY A 241 -21.09 -1.55 -0.94
C GLY A 241 -20.80 -0.19 -0.28
N SER A 242 -21.47 0.08 0.83
CA SER A 242 -21.29 1.31 1.63
C SER A 242 -21.12 0.97 3.09
N VAL A 243 -20.09 1.55 3.73
CA VAL A 243 -19.96 1.55 5.18
C VAL A 243 -20.69 2.77 5.70
N GLU A 244 -21.83 2.57 6.35
CA GLU A 244 -22.57 3.63 7.04
C GLU A 244 -21.99 3.74 8.45
N LEU A 245 -21.43 4.90 8.78
CA LEU A 245 -20.76 5.14 10.05
C LEU A 245 -21.78 5.59 11.10
N ASP A 246 -21.66 5.06 12.31
CA ASP A 246 -22.38 5.54 13.48
C ASP A 246 -21.93 6.99 13.79
N ASN A 247 -22.82 7.96 13.62
CA ASN A 247 -22.48 9.37 13.84
C ASN A 247 -22.16 9.70 15.29
N SER A 248 -22.55 8.85 16.24
CA SER A 248 -22.18 9.02 17.64
C SER A 248 -20.74 8.59 17.93
N ASP A 249 -20.11 7.85 17.01
CA ASP A 249 -18.73 7.37 17.12
C ASP A 249 -17.75 8.38 16.50
N GLU A 250 -17.41 9.41 17.27
CA GLU A 250 -16.44 10.43 16.85
C GLU A 250 -15.00 9.89 16.75
N GLU A 251 -14.65 8.82 17.48
CA GLU A 251 -13.33 8.18 17.35
C GLU A 251 -13.16 7.57 15.96
N LEU A 252 -14.18 6.85 15.48
CA LEU A 252 -14.21 6.29 14.14
C LEU A 252 -14.12 7.36 13.05
N TRP A 253 -14.84 8.46 13.20
CA TRP A 253 -14.76 9.53 12.21
C TRP A 253 -13.41 10.25 12.21
N ASN A 254 -12.85 10.53 13.39
CA ASN A 254 -11.50 11.08 13.51
C ASN A 254 -10.46 10.14 12.88
N TYR A 255 -10.56 8.83 13.11
CA TYR A 255 -9.71 7.84 12.43
C TYR A 255 -9.82 7.94 10.90
N CYS A 256 -11.03 8.06 10.36
CA CYS A 256 -11.23 8.25 8.92
C CYS A 256 -10.55 9.53 8.43
N GLN A 257 -10.68 10.65 9.13
CA GLN A 257 -10.09 11.93 8.71
C GLN A 257 -8.56 11.93 8.79
N GLU A 258 -8.01 11.48 9.92
CA GLU A 258 -6.56 11.47 10.17
C GLU A 258 -5.84 10.44 9.31
N ILE A 259 -6.32 9.20 9.31
CA ILE A 259 -5.60 8.06 8.73
C ILE A 259 -6.04 7.79 7.30
N GLN A 260 -7.35 7.72 7.05
CA GLN A 260 -7.85 7.34 5.72
C GLN A 260 -7.85 8.52 4.74
N LEU A 261 -7.98 9.74 5.26
CA LEU A 261 -8.00 10.98 4.50
C LEU A 261 -6.73 11.85 4.69
N LEU A 262 -5.71 11.34 5.39
CA LEU A 262 -4.41 12.01 5.61
C LEU A 262 -4.55 13.45 6.15
N GLY A 263 -5.42 13.64 7.14
CA GLY A 263 -5.71 14.94 7.74
C GLY A 263 -6.51 15.88 6.84
N THR A 264 -7.31 15.33 5.92
CA THR A 264 -8.25 16.12 5.11
C THR A 264 -9.59 16.18 5.83
N TYR A 265 -9.93 17.36 6.33
CA TYR A 265 -11.18 17.60 7.05
C TYR A 265 -12.20 18.33 6.18
N LEU A 266 -13.47 18.22 6.58
CA LEU A 266 -14.53 19.07 6.07
C LEU A 266 -14.38 20.48 6.68
N ASN A 267 -13.82 21.41 5.92
CA ASN A 267 -13.74 22.81 6.33
C ASN A 267 -15.09 23.49 6.06
N LYS A 268 -15.93 23.63 7.09
CA LYS A 268 -17.23 24.34 6.99
C LYS A 268 -17.10 25.87 6.88
N SER A 269 -15.89 26.41 6.79
CA SER A 269 -15.62 27.86 6.87
C SER A 269 -15.80 28.61 5.54
N ILE A 270 -16.44 28.03 4.53
CA ILE A 270 -16.72 28.71 3.26
C ILE A 270 -18.20 28.55 2.93
N GLU A 271 -19.05 29.22 3.71
CA GLU A 271 -20.43 29.52 3.31
C GLU A 271 -20.98 30.66 4.19
N VAL A 272 -20.41 31.86 4.01
CA VAL A 272 -21.18 33.12 4.07
C VAL A 272 -20.60 34.05 3.01
N LYS A 273 -21.18 34.04 1.82
CA LYS A 273 -21.27 35.20 0.93
C LYS A 273 -22.61 35.19 0.22
#